data_AF-A0A8S2WZA7-F1
#
_entry.id   AF-A0A8S2WZA7-F1
#
_cell.length_a   1.000
_cell.length_b   1.000
_cell.length_c   1.000
_cell.angle_alpha   90.00
_cell.angle_beta   90.00
_cell.angle_gamma   90.00
#
_symmetry.space_group_name_H-M   'P 1'
#
loop_
_entity.id
_entity.type
_entity.pdbx_description
1 polymer ?
#
loop_
_entity_poly.entity_id
_entity_poly.type
_entity_poly.pdbx_seq_one_letter_code
_entity_poly.pdbx_strand_id
1 'polypeptide(L)' 'ETADINQFSAGIANRGSSVRIPRQVGDEKCGYLEDRRPASNCDPYAVTDIIVRT' A
#
# COMPACT_ATOMS: atom_id res chain seq x y z
N GLU A 1 11.16 -5.35 -3.26
CA GLU A 1 11.15 -4.17 -4.15
C GLU A 1 9.94 -3.32 -3.79
N THR A 2 10.19 -2.11 -3.31
CA THR A 2 9.22 -1.13 -2.77
C THR A 2 9.77 0.28 -3.05
N ALA A 3 8.90 1.30 -2.98
CA ALA A 3 9.28 2.70 -3.22
C ALA A 3 10.29 3.25 -2.21
N ASP A 4 10.94 4.36 -2.56
CA ASP A 4 11.79 5.14 -1.66
C ASP A 4 11.01 5.59 -0.41
N ILE A 5 11.66 5.55 0.76
CA ILE A 5 11.02 5.87 2.04
C ILE A 5 10.61 7.35 2.16
N ASN A 6 11.29 8.25 1.44
CA ASN A 6 11.03 9.69 1.50
C ASN A 6 10.02 10.15 0.44
N GLN A 7 9.63 9.29 -0.49
CA GLN A 7 8.70 9.62 -1.57
C GLN A 7 7.48 8.73 -1.56
N PHE A 8 6.31 9.35 -1.41
CA PHE A 8 5.05 8.64 -1.53
C PHE A 8 4.67 8.45 -3.01
N SER A 9 4.30 7.23 -3.38
CA SER A 9 3.83 6.90 -4.73
C SER A 9 2.70 5.86 -4.68
N ALA A 10 1.75 5.98 -5.61
CA ALA A 10 0.65 5.03 -5.79
C ALA A 10 0.49 4.66 -7.27
N GLY A 11 0.14 3.40 -7.57
CA GLY A 11 -0.03 2.97 -8.96
C GLY A 11 -0.82 1.68 -9.13
N ILE A 12 -1.48 1.54 -10.29
CA ILE A 12 -2.20 0.33 -10.69
C ILE A 12 -1.18 -0.70 -11.19
N ALA A 13 -1.22 -1.90 -10.61
CA ALA A 13 -0.30 -3.01 -10.89
C ALA A 13 1.20 -2.69 -10.70
N ASN A 14 1.55 -1.56 -10.08
CA ASN A 14 2.94 -1.17 -9.85
C ASN A 14 3.47 -1.79 -8.55
N ARG A 15 4.50 -2.63 -8.64
CA ARG A 15 5.17 -3.21 -7.47
C ARG A 15 6.25 -2.29 -6.89
N GLY A 16 6.71 -1.29 -7.63
CA GLY A 16 7.69 -0.31 -7.15
C GLY A 16 7.07 0.86 -6.39
N SER A 17 5.74 0.96 -6.30
CA SER A 17 5.05 2.06 -5.59
C SER A 17 4.87 1.79 -4.09
N SER A 18 4.67 2.86 -3.32
CA SER A 18 4.43 2.79 -1.87
C SER A 18 3.07 2.12 -1.58
N VAL A 19 2.04 2.48 -2.35
CA VAL A 19 0.72 1.82 -2.34
C VAL A 19 0.46 1.21 -3.71
N ARG A 20 -0.04 -0.03 -3.73
CA ARG A 20 -0.39 -0.74 -4.96
C ARG A 20 -1.88 -0.98 -5.03
N ILE A 21 -2.48 -0.65 -6.17
CA ILE A 21 -3.85 -1.05 -6.52
C ILE A 21 -3.73 -2.26 -7.45
N PRO A 22 -4.28 -3.44 -7.09
CA PRO A 22 -4.30 -4.59 -7.99
C PRO A 22 -4.96 -4.25 -9.32
N ARG A 23 -4.51 -4.85 -10.44
CA ARG A 23 -5.08 -4.59 -11.77
C ARG A 23 -6.59 -4.80 -11.79
N GLN A 24 -7.03 -5.93 -11.24
CA GLN A 24 -8.45 -6.26 -11.12
C GLN A 24 -9.25 -5.16 -10.39
N VAL A 25 -8.72 -4.62 -9.30
CA VAL A 25 -9.37 -3.54 -8.54
C VAL A 25 -9.41 -2.24 -9.34
N GLY A 26 -8.38 -1.95 -10.13
CA GLY A 26 -8.37 -0.81 -11.05
C GLY A 26 -9.42 -0.94 -12.16
N ASP A 27 -9.60 -2.16 -12.68
CA ASP A 27 -10.55 -2.47 -13.75
C ASP A 27 -12.01 -2.48 -13.23
N GLU A 28 -12.26 -3.15 -12.11
CA GLU A 28 -13.58 -3.29 -11.47
C GLU A 28 -14.00 -2.06 -10.65
N LYS A 29 -13.06 -1.15 -10.35
CA LYS A 29 -13.23 0.04 -9.51
C LYS A 29 -13.75 -0.26 -8.09
N CYS A 30 -13.60 -1.49 -7.62
CA CYS A 30 -13.93 -1.92 -6.27
C CYS A 30 -12.93 -3.00 -5.79
N GLY A 31 -12.80 -3.16 -4.48
CA GLY A 31 -11.88 -4.12 -3.86
C GLY A 31 -11.00 -3.48 -2.80
N TYR A 32 -9.67 -3.63 -2.92
CA TYR A 32 -8.72 -3.24 -1.88
C TYR A 32 -7.45 -2.59 -2.45
N LEU A 33 -6.74 -1.86 -1.59
CA LEU A 33 -5.38 -1.37 -1.83
C LEU A 33 -4.38 -2.14 -0.97
N GLU A 34 -3.13 -2.19 -1.40
CA GLU A 34 -2.03 -2.80 -0.65
C GLU A 34 -1.02 -1.70 -0.27
N ASP A 35 -0.92 -1.38 1.02
CA ASP A 35 0.17 -0.55 1.54
C ASP A 35 1.42 -1.41 1.73
N ARG A 36 2.49 -1.06 1.02
CA ARG A 36 3.73 -1.85 0.93
C ARG A 36 4.89 -1.20 1.68
N ARG A 37 4.61 -0.16 2.47
CA ARG A 37 5.58 0.54 3.32
C ARG A 37 5.88 -0.17 4.65
N PRO A 38 4.95 -0.91 5.30
CA PRO A 38 5.25 -1.58 6.56
C PRO A 38 6.38 -2.61 6.40
N ALA A 39 7.41 -2.51 7.25
CA ALA A 39 8.51 -3.46 7.30
C ALA A 39 8.07 -4.79 7.94
N SER A 40 8.83 -5.87 7.72
CA SER A 40 8.49 -7.20 8.25
C SER A 40 8.47 -7.29 9.78
N ASN A 41 9.11 -6.34 10.47
CA ASN A 41 9.16 -6.24 11.93
C ASN A 41 8.19 -5.18 12.49
N CYS A 42 7.25 -4.67 11.69
CA CYS A 42 6.29 -3.68 12.14
C CYS A 42 5.34 -4.24 13.22
N ASP A 43 4.88 -3.37 14.11
CA ASP A 43 3.79 -3.70 15.02
C ASP A 43 2.46 -3.70 14.26
N PRO A 44 1.77 -4.85 14.13
CA PRO A 44 0.53 -4.94 13.38
C PRO A 44 -0.58 -4.07 13.98
N TYR A 45 -0.61 -3.85 15.29
CA TYR A 45 -1.65 -3.04 15.92
C TYR A 45 -1.46 -1.56 15.62
N ALA A 46 -0.22 -1.06 15.73
CA ALA A 46 0.08 0.32 15.39
C ALA A 46 -0.13 0.60 13.89
N VAL A 47 0.28 -0.32 13.01
CA VAL A 47 0.11 -0.15 11.55
C VAL A 47 -1.37 -0.14 11.16
N THR A 48 -2.17 -1.07 11.68
CA THR A 48 -3.60 -1.14 11.35
C THR A 48 -4.36 0.06 11.92
N ASP A 49 -4.05 0.50 13.14
CA ASP A 49 -4.65 1.71 13.73
C ASP A 49 -4.38 2.95 12.88
N ILE A 50 -3.13 3.15 12.45
CA ILE A 50 -2.76 4.28 11.58
C ILE A 50 -3.50 4.19 10.24
N ILE A 51 -3.57 3.02 9.60
CA ILE A 51 -4.27 2.86 8.32
C ILE A 51 -5.76 3.21 8.43
N VAL A 52 -6.41 2.85 9.54
CA VAL A 52 -7.84 3.12 9.75
C VAL A 52 -8.10 4.57 10.15
N ARG A 53 -7.18 5.17 10.91
CA ARG A 53 -7.33 6.52 11.45
C ARG A 53 -7.05 7.63 10.43
N THR A 54 -6.16 7.37 9.47
CA THR A 54 -5.71 8.35 8.46
C THR A 54 -6.78 8.61 7.42
#